data_AF-A0A7W6NUI9-F1
#
_entry.id   AF-A0A7W6NUI9-F1
#
_cell.length_a   1.000
_cell.length_b   1.000
_cell.length_c   1.000
_cell.angle_alpha   90.00
_cell.angle_beta   90.00
_cell.angle_gamma   90.00
#
_symmetry.space_group_name_H-M   'P 1'
#
loop_
_entity.id
_entity.type
_entity.pdbx_description
1 polymer ?
#
loop_
_entity_poly.entity_id
_entity_poly.type
_entity_poly.pdbx_seq_one_letter_code
_entity_poly.pdbx_strand_id
1 'polypeptide(L)'
;MAIPIKFPVSATALLLATGCTSAPAEGLNPKNDVHCAVALGVAGQDAERTNAPAEQRRTLFVGNSWYSQLVPQGALATPEAREAVALARQDLPALEPILAACIKRASGKAGFSGFRRRIGAAYDEADAARRQ
;
A
#
# COMPACT_ATOMS: atom_id res chain seq x y z
N MET A 1 -52.22 43.74 -29.75
CA MET A 1 -51.74 44.27 -28.46
C MET A 1 -50.40 43.61 -28.15
N ALA A 2 -49.34 44.44 -27.99
CA ALA A 2 -48.02 44.07 -27.46
C ALA A 2 -48.11 43.92 -25.92
N ILE A 3 -47.20 43.30 -25.15
CA ILE A 3 -45.77 43.59 -24.89
C ILE A 3 -45.17 42.41 -24.06
N PRO A 4 -43.82 42.18 -24.07
CA PRO A 4 -43.12 40.93 -23.74
C PRO A 4 -42.29 40.97 -22.43
N ILE A 5 -41.71 39.84 -22.01
CA ILE A 5 -40.64 39.71 -20.98
C ILE A 5 -39.74 38.51 -21.39
N LYS A 6 -38.49 38.61 -21.87
CA LYS A 6 -37.17 39.09 -21.36
C LYS A 6 -36.41 38.14 -20.40
N PHE A 7 -35.44 37.41 -21.00
CA PHE A 7 -34.03 37.14 -20.56
C PHE A 7 -33.74 36.31 -19.27
N PRO A 8 -32.46 36.05 -18.90
CA PRO A 8 -31.45 35.16 -19.50
C PRO A 8 -30.72 34.27 -18.45
N VAL A 9 -30.25 33.06 -18.74
CA VAL A 9 -29.25 32.39 -17.89
C VAL A 9 -28.41 31.46 -18.79
N SER A 10 -27.24 31.88 -19.26
CA SER A 10 -25.93 31.86 -18.58
C SER A 10 -25.47 30.49 -18.10
N ALA A 11 -24.22 30.21 -18.47
CA ALA A 11 -23.21 29.50 -17.71
C ALA A 11 -23.19 27.97 -17.76
N THR A 12 -22.22 27.49 -18.54
CA THR A 12 -21.08 26.75 -17.99
C THR A 12 -21.42 25.54 -17.13
N ALA A 13 -21.80 24.43 -17.76
CA ALA A 13 -21.64 23.13 -17.12
C ALA A 13 -20.18 22.70 -17.28
N LEU A 14 -19.44 22.90 -16.17
CA LEU A 14 -18.07 22.45 -15.94
C LEU A 14 -17.77 21.11 -16.61
N LEU A 15 -16.74 21.11 -17.45
CA LEU A 15 -15.89 19.94 -17.67
C LEU A 15 -15.33 19.57 -16.30
N LEU A 16 -15.96 18.60 -15.65
CA LEU A 16 -15.40 17.89 -14.51
C LEU A 16 -14.16 17.15 -15.02
N ALA A 17 -13.03 17.85 -14.97
CA ALA A 17 -11.74 17.23 -14.76
C ALA A 17 -11.82 16.57 -13.38
N THR A 18 -12.40 15.37 -13.33
CA THR A 18 -12.17 14.45 -12.23
C THR A 18 -10.69 14.11 -12.32
N GLY A 19 -9.87 14.92 -11.64
CA GLY A 19 -8.54 14.50 -11.27
C GLY A 19 -8.70 13.11 -10.68
N CYS A 20 -7.99 12.15 -11.28
CA CYS A 20 -7.84 10.82 -10.71
C CYS A 20 -7.08 10.98 -9.39
N THR A 21 -7.75 11.46 -8.34
CA THR A 21 -7.39 11.10 -6.99
C THR A 21 -7.72 9.63 -6.92
N SER A 22 -6.71 8.79 -7.16
CA SER A 22 -6.71 7.40 -6.74
C SER A 22 -7.17 7.41 -5.28
N ALA A 23 -8.41 6.98 -5.04
CA ALA A 23 -8.89 6.79 -3.69
C ALA A 23 -7.86 5.88 -2.99
N PRO A 24 -7.31 6.27 -1.82
CA PRO A 24 -6.45 5.36 -1.09
C PRO A 24 -7.23 4.07 -0.92
N ALA A 25 -6.62 2.91 -1.20
CA ALA A 25 -7.28 1.60 -1.16
C ALA A 25 -8.31 1.54 -0.02
N GLU A 26 -9.59 1.76 -0.36
CA GLU A 26 -10.61 2.07 0.64
C GLU A 26 -10.69 0.89 1.61
N GLY A 27 -10.59 1.17 2.92
CA GLY A 27 -10.63 0.16 3.97
C GLY A 27 -9.27 -0.33 4.49
N LEU A 28 -8.13 0.02 3.86
CA LEU A 28 -6.82 -0.27 4.46
C LEU A 28 -6.35 0.82 5.44
N ASN A 29 -5.96 0.42 6.66
CA ASN A 29 -5.52 1.33 7.70
C ASN A 29 -4.01 1.19 7.98
N PRO A 30 -3.16 2.17 7.60
CA PRO A 30 -1.72 2.11 7.83
C PRO A 30 -1.32 2.29 9.31
N LYS A 31 -2.28 2.50 10.22
CA LYS A 31 -2.08 2.48 11.68
C LYS A 31 -2.32 1.09 12.29
N ASN A 32 -2.84 0.13 11.53
CA ASN A 32 -3.06 -1.24 11.97
C ASN A 32 -1.89 -2.13 11.50
N ASP A 33 -1.31 -2.90 12.43
CA ASP A 33 -0.14 -3.73 12.13
C ASP A 33 -0.48 -4.93 11.23
N VAL A 34 -1.69 -5.49 11.35
CA VAL A 34 -2.20 -6.53 10.44
C VAL A 34 -2.31 -5.98 9.02
N HIS A 35 -2.91 -4.80 8.84
CA HIS A 35 -3.05 -4.19 7.52
C HIS A 35 -1.70 -3.85 6.90
N CYS A 36 -0.74 -3.35 7.69
CA CYS A 36 0.61 -3.11 7.18
C CYS A 36 1.33 -4.41 6.80
N ALA A 37 1.25 -5.45 7.63
CA ALA A 37 1.82 -6.77 7.30
C ALA A 37 1.22 -7.30 5.99
N VAL A 38 -0.11 -7.27 5.86
CA VAL A 38 -0.83 -7.73 4.67
C VAL A 38 -0.48 -6.92 3.43
N ALA A 39 -0.59 -5.59 3.47
CA ALA A 39 -0.35 -4.73 2.31
C ALA A 39 1.10 -4.87 1.80
N LEU A 40 2.08 -4.84 2.70
CA LEU A 40 3.49 -5.02 2.35
C LEU A 40 3.79 -6.43 1.84
N GLY A 41 3.12 -7.45 2.38
CA GLY A 41 3.25 -8.84 1.93
C GLY A 41 2.69 -9.04 0.51
N VAL A 42 1.48 -8.52 0.24
CA VAL A 42 0.84 -8.58 -1.08
C VAL A 42 1.67 -7.82 -2.12
N ALA A 43 2.07 -6.58 -1.82
CA ALA A 43 2.94 -5.80 -2.70
C ALA A 43 4.31 -6.48 -2.89
N GLY A 44 4.87 -7.08 -1.84
CA GLY A 44 6.14 -7.83 -1.93
C GLY A 44 6.05 -9.03 -2.85
N GLN A 45 4.98 -9.83 -2.74
CA GLN A 45 4.73 -10.97 -3.64
C GLN A 45 4.59 -10.52 -5.09
N ASP A 46 3.89 -9.41 -5.33
CA ASP A 46 3.76 -8.85 -6.67
C ASP A 46 5.10 -8.35 -7.22
N ALA A 47 5.89 -7.67 -6.39
CA ALA A 47 7.22 -7.19 -6.74
C ALA A 47 8.19 -8.35 -7.07
N GLU A 48 8.08 -9.48 -6.37
CA GLU A 48 8.80 -10.72 -6.73
C GLU A 48 8.33 -11.27 -8.08
N ARG A 49 7.01 -11.42 -8.26
CA ARG A 49 6.40 -11.95 -9.50
C ARG A 49 6.75 -11.14 -10.74
N THR A 50 6.81 -9.81 -10.60
CA THR A 50 7.11 -8.87 -11.69
C THR A 50 8.61 -8.61 -11.87
N ASN A 51 9.45 -9.25 -11.05
CA ASN A 51 10.89 -9.00 -11.01
C ASN A 51 11.22 -7.50 -10.85
N ALA A 52 10.49 -6.82 -9.96
CA ALA A 52 10.74 -5.43 -9.61
C ALA A 52 12.18 -5.21 -9.10
N PRO A 53 12.69 -3.96 -9.09
CA PRO A 53 14.03 -3.67 -8.62
C PRO A 53 14.33 -4.27 -7.24
N ALA A 54 15.54 -4.84 -7.08
CA ALA A 54 15.93 -5.57 -5.88
C ALA A 54 15.74 -4.75 -4.59
N GLU A 55 16.01 -3.44 -4.65
CA GLU A 55 15.80 -2.53 -3.52
C GLU A 55 14.33 -2.44 -3.09
N GLN A 56 13.40 -2.40 -4.06
CA GLN A 56 11.97 -2.34 -3.80
C GLN A 56 11.51 -3.65 -3.15
N ARG A 57 11.87 -4.79 -3.73
CA ARG A 57 11.52 -6.11 -3.18
C ARG A 57 12.04 -6.29 -1.76
N ARG A 58 13.30 -5.92 -1.52
CA ARG A 58 13.93 -5.94 -0.19
C ARG A 58 13.19 -5.04 0.80
N THR A 59 12.83 -3.83 0.39
CA THR A 59 12.12 -2.88 1.26
C THR A 59 10.75 -3.41 1.68
N LEU A 60 10.00 -3.98 0.73
CA LEU A 60 8.70 -4.59 1.00
C LEU A 60 8.83 -5.82 1.91
N PHE A 61 9.83 -6.68 1.65
CA PHE A 61 10.12 -7.85 2.48
C PHE A 61 10.48 -7.47 3.92
N VAL A 62 11.39 -6.50 4.11
CA VAL A 62 11.77 -6.01 5.45
C VAL A 62 10.57 -5.41 6.16
N GLY A 63 9.78 -4.59 5.46
CA GLY A 63 8.58 -3.98 6.04
C GLY A 63 7.56 -5.03 6.48
N ASN A 64 7.24 -5.99 5.60
CA ASN A 64 6.35 -7.10 5.93
C ASN A 64 6.87 -7.91 7.12
N SER A 65 8.16 -8.24 7.14
CA SER A 65 8.80 -8.98 8.23
C SER A 65 8.69 -8.23 9.57
N TRP A 66 8.90 -6.91 9.56
CA TRP A 66 8.79 -6.07 10.75
C TRP A 66 7.40 -6.08 11.36
N TYR A 67 6.35 -5.98 10.53
CA TYR A 67 4.99 -6.01 11.05
C TYR A 67 4.54 -7.42 11.41
N SER A 68 4.99 -8.44 10.67
CA SER A 68 4.63 -9.84 10.95
C SER A 68 5.13 -10.33 12.31
N GLN A 69 6.27 -9.83 12.81
CA GLN A 69 6.73 -10.14 14.18
C GLN A 69 5.91 -9.43 15.28
N LEU A 70 5.17 -8.37 14.95
CA LEU A 70 4.33 -7.62 15.89
C LEU A 70 2.90 -8.18 15.96
N VAL A 71 2.49 -8.90 14.91
CA VAL A 71 1.15 -9.48 14.76
C VAL A 71 1.15 -10.89 15.39
N PRO A 72 0.21 -11.20 16.30
CA PRO A 72 0.08 -12.55 16.86
C PRO A 72 -0.14 -13.60 15.76
N GLN A 73 0.40 -14.82 15.92
CA GLN A 73 0.36 -15.86 14.88
C GLN A 73 -1.05 -16.20 14.35
N GLY A 74 -2.12 -15.97 15.13
CA GLY A 74 -3.51 -16.16 14.70
C GLY A 74 -4.17 -14.93 14.06
N ALA A 75 -3.59 -13.74 14.19
CA ALA A 75 -4.20 -12.50 13.72
C ALA A 75 -4.18 -12.35 12.18
N LEU A 76 -3.30 -13.07 11.48
CA LEU A 76 -3.32 -13.17 10.01
C LEU A 76 -4.35 -14.19 9.48
N ALA A 77 -4.94 -15.02 10.34
CA ALA A 77 -5.96 -16.00 9.96
C ALA A 77 -7.40 -15.46 10.12
N THR A 78 -7.56 -14.26 10.68
CA THR A 78 -8.85 -13.63 10.98
C THR A 78 -9.58 -13.20 9.70
N PRO A 79 -10.91 -13.02 9.75
CA PRO A 79 -11.67 -12.43 8.66
C PRO A 79 -11.12 -11.06 8.22
N GLU A 80 -10.72 -10.20 9.18
CA GLU A 80 -10.10 -8.89 8.92
C GLU A 80 -8.85 -9.01 8.06
N ALA A 81 -7.95 -9.93 8.39
CA ALA A 81 -6.73 -10.13 7.59
C ALA A 81 -7.05 -10.62 6.17
N ARG A 82 -8.07 -11.48 6.00
CA ARG A 82 -8.51 -11.96 4.68
C ARG A 82 -9.12 -10.83 3.84
N GLU A 83 -9.93 -9.97 4.46
CA GLU A 83 -10.49 -8.80 3.83
C GLU A 83 -9.40 -7.81 3.42
N ALA A 84 -8.45 -7.53 4.31
CA ALA A 84 -7.28 -6.70 3.99
C ALA A 84 -6.47 -7.27 2.81
N VAL A 85 -6.33 -8.61 2.71
CA VAL A 85 -5.67 -9.25 1.56
C VAL A 85 -6.47 -9.03 0.28
N ALA A 86 -7.79 -9.18 0.33
CA ALA A 86 -8.65 -8.96 -0.83
C ALA A 86 -8.57 -7.51 -1.32
N LEU A 87 -8.68 -6.54 -0.41
CA LEU A 87 -8.55 -5.11 -0.71
C LEU A 87 -7.16 -4.79 -1.29
N ALA A 88 -6.10 -5.33 -0.69
CA ALA A 88 -4.74 -5.09 -1.17
C ALA A 88 -4.48 -5.66 -2.58
N ARG A 89 -5.17 -6.73 -2.96
CA ARG A 89 -5.04 -7.34 -4.30
C ARG A 89 -5.87 -6.64 -5.37
N GLN A 90 -6.90 -5.89 -4.97
CA GLN A 90 -7.84 -5.27 -5.90
C GLN A 90 -7.19 -4.16 -6.74
N ASP A 91 -6.35 -3.33 -6.11
CA ASP A 91 -5.66 -2.22 -6.78
C ASP A 91 -4.27 -2.02 -6.17
N LEU A 92 -3.28 -2.70 -6.75
CA LEU A 92 -1.88 -2.64 -6.32
C LEU A 92 -1.29 -1.23 -6.44
N PRO A 93 -1.50 -0.46 -7.54
CA PRO A 93 -1.11 0.94 -7.59
C PRO A 93 -1.69 1.79 -6.43
N ALA A 94 -2.96 1.60 -6.08
CA ALA A 94 -3.59 2.34 -4.97
C ALA A 94 -3.02 2.00 -3.59
N LEU A 95 -2.20 0.94 -3.45
CA LEU A 95 -1.51 0.62 -2.21
C LEU A 95 -0.36 1.56 -1.88
N GLU A 96 0.27 2.21 -2.88
CA GLU A 96 1.47 3.02 -2.69
C GLU A 96 1.44 3.96 -1.46
N PRO A 97 0.38 4.78 -1.23
CA PRO A 97 0.30 5.61 -0.03
C PRO A 97 0.25 4.82 1.28
N ILE A 98 -0.39 3.65 1.29
CA ILE A 98 -0.45 2.74 2.45
C ILE A 98 0.94 2.16 2.74
N LEU A 99 1.64 1.67 1.70
CA LEU A 99 2.99 1.11 1.84
C LEU A 99 3.96 2.16 2.37
N ALA A 100 3.94 3.36 1.80
CA ALA A 100 4.78 4.48 2.22
C ALA A 100 4.51 4.85 3.69
N ALA A 101 3.24 4.93 4.10
CA ALA A 101 2.87 5.21 5.48
C ALA A 101 3.35 4.11 6.44
N CYS A 102 3.19 2.83 6.08
CA CYS A 102 3.66 1.70 6.87
C CYS A 102 5.19 1.69 7.02
N ILE A 103 5.95 1.91 5.95
CA ILE A 103 7.43 1.96 6.00
C ILE A 103 7.91 3.18 6.80
N LYS A 104 7.30 4.35 6.61
CA LYS A 104 7.61 5.56 7.40
C LYS A 104 7.37 5.31 8.89
N ARG A 105 6.25 4.69 9.24
CA ARG A 105 5.91 4.36 10.63
C ARG A 105 6.90 3.37 11.24
N ALA A 106 7.29 2.33 10.50
CA ALA A 106 8.30 1.38 10.96
C ALA A 106 9.66 2.05 11.16
N SER A 107 10.05 2.93 10.23
CA SER A 107 11.30 3.70 10.28
C SER A 107 11.42 4.61 11.51
N GLY A 108 10.29 5.07 12.06
CA GLY A 108 10.26 5.85 13.31
C GLY A 108 10.37 5.01 14.58
N LYS A 109 10.40 3.67 14.50
CA LYS A 109 10.48 2.79 15.68
C LYS A 109 11.93 2.51 16.08
N ALA A 110 12.16 2.48 17.39
CA ALA A 110 13.43 2.04 17.94
C ALA A 110 13.75 0.61 17.47
N GLY A 111 15.01 0.37 17.09
CA GLY A 111 15.47 -0.93 16.61
C GLY A 111 15.19 -1.23 15.13
N PHE A 112 14.31 -0.48 14.45
CA PHE A 112 13.99 -0.76 13.04
C PHE A 112 15.20 -0.63 12.11
N SER A 113 16.09 0.35 12.33
CA SER A 113 17.31 0.50 11.52
C SER A 113 18.21 -0.74 11.60
N GLY A 114 18.42 -1.28 12.81
CA GLY A 114 19.18 -2.50 13.03
C GLY A 114 18.48 -3.75 12.47
N PHE A 115 17.15 -3.81 12.60
CA PHE A 115 16.32 -4.85 12.00
C PHE A 115 16.43 -4.84 10.48
N ARG A 116 16.22 -3.69 9.83
CA ARG A 116 16.32 -3.50 8.38
C ARG A 116 17.67 -3.94 7.85
N ARG A 117 18.77 -3.62 8.54
CA ARG A 117 20.11 -4.06 8.15
C ARG A 117 20.24 -5.58 8.17
N ARG A 118 19.84 -6.24 9.27
CA ARG A 118 19.97 -7.70 9.41
C ARG A 118 19.07 -8.46 8.46
N ILE A 119 17.79 -8.10 8.43
CA ILE A 119 16.79 -8.78 7.60
C ILE A 119 16.98 -8.47 6.12
N GLY A 120 17.40 -7.24 5.79
CA GLY A 120 17.80 -6.89 4.42
C GLY A 120 18.98 -7.72 3.92
N ALA A 121 20.00 -7.94 4.74
CA ALA A 121 21.13 -8.80 4.38
C ALA A 121 20.70 -10.26 4.17
N ALA A 122 19.82 -10.79 5.03
CA ALA A 122 19.28 -12.15 4.87
C ALA A 122 18.44 -12.28 3.57
N TYR A 123 17.69 -11.24 3.21
CA TYR A 123 16.98 -11.19 1.93
C TYR A 123 17.95 -11.21 0.75
N ASP A 124 18.99 -10.37 0.79
CA ASP A 124 19.98 -10.28 -0.28
C ASP A 124 20.74 -11.62 -0.47
N GLU A 125 21.06 -12.32 0.61
CA GLU A 125 21.65 -13.67 0.59
C GLU A 125 20.71 -14.70 -0.06
N ALA A 126 19.45 -14.73 0.36
CA ALA A 126 18.45 -15.63 -0.21
C ALA A 126 18.18 -15.34 -1.69
N ASP A 127 18.14 -14.06 -2.08
CA ASP A 127 17.94 -13.67 -3.47
C ASP A 127 19.13 -14.04 -4.35
N ALA A 128 20.36 -13.90 -3.84
CA ALA A 128 21.56 -14.36 -4.54
C ALA A 128 21.56 -15.88 -4.74
N ALA A 129 21.16 -16.66 -3.73
CA ALA A 129 21.08 -18.12 -3.82
C ALA A 129 20.04 -18.60 -4.86
N ARG A 130 18.93 -17.88 -5.04
CA ARG A 130 17.89 -18.21 -6.05
C ARG A 130 18.32 -17.96 -7.49
N ARG A 131 19.38 -17.18 -7.71
CA ARG A 131 19.87 -16.82 -9.05
C ARG A 131 21.02 -17.73 -9.53
N GLN A 132 21.50 -18.62 -8.67
CA GLN A 132 22.50 -19.65 -8.98
C GLN A 132 21.82 -20.90 -9.55
#